data_AF-A0A3M8T2G0-F1
#
_entry.id   AF-A0A3M8T2G0-F1
#
_cell.length_a   1.000
_cell.length_b   1.000
_cell.length_c   1.000
_cell.angle_alpha   90.00
_cell.angle_beta   90.00
_cell.angle_gamma   90.00
#
_symmetry.space_group_name_H-M   'P 1'
#
loop_
_entity.id
_entity.type
_entity.pdbx_description
1 polymer ?
#
loop_
_entity_poly.entity_id
_entity_poly.type
_entity_poly.pdbx_seq_one_letter_code
_entity_poly.pdbx_strand_id
1 'polypeptide(L)'
;MSAENVYRHFYRTLRLGAAELSDGGGPFGFDITTALEFDYLIERYQCDAIIETGCNAGDTTDYLARAYPNLAIVTCDVVDRYVDLVQRRVGFMPHTYVEKADSPDLIAKYRDRFRCPLYYLDAHWYESWPLERELSLIDTGVVCVDDFNIGNPRFGFDKYDEVECGPGMLGRFIEKIPHYYTNNPEAQYELPCLQGGRRGGKAYFAVGQAHDHLQNHRYFKRYQTPRTPG
;
A
#
# COMPACT_ATOMS: atom_id res chain seq x y z
N MET A 1 17.97 4.60 3.88
CA MET A 1 16.78 4.78 4.71
C MET A 1 16.96 6.12 5.35
N SER A 2 16.16 7.08 4.94
CA SER A 2 16.17 8.39 5.56
C SER A 2 14.91 8.50 6.40
N ALA A 3 14.96 7.97 7.64
CA ALA A 3 13.89 8.20 8.61
C ALA A 3 13.57 9.70 8.77
N GLU A 4 14.56 10.56 8.49
CA GLU A 4 14.40 12.02 8.39
C GLU A 4 13.40 12.45 7.30
N ASN A 5 13.42 11.84 6.11
CA ASN A 5 12.45 12.15 5.04
C ASN A 5 11.03 11.78 5.48
N VAL A 6 10.86 10.56 6.00
CA VAL A 6 9.58 10.09 6.54
C VAL A 6 9.08 11.03 7.63
N TYR A 7 9.91 11.31 8.64
CA TYR A 7 9.53 12.18 9.76
C TYR A 7 9.16 13.60 9.32
N ARG A 8 9.91 14.18 8.38
CA ARG A 8 9.71 15.54 7.87
C ARG A 8 8.34 15.72 7.23
N HIS A 9 7.82 14.69 6.57
CA HIS A 9 6.58 14.78 5.80
C HIS A 9 5.38 14.16 6.53
N PHE A 10 5.55 13.01 7.19
CA PHE A 10 4.45 12.20 7.72
C PHE A 10 3.53 12.97 8.68
N TYR A 11 4.09 13.58 9.74
CA TYR A 11 3.30 14.31 10.74
C TYR A 11 2.86 15.72 10.29
N ARG A 12 3.30 16.16 9.10
CA ARG A 12 2.91 17.45 8.52
C ARG A 12 1.78 17.31 7.49
N THR A 13 1.44 16.10 7.09
CA THR A 13 0.29 15.85 6.23
C THR A 13 -1.00 16.12 6.99
N LEU A 14 -1.86 16.95 6.40
CA LEU A 14 -3.18 17.23 6.95
C LEU A 14 -4.03 15.95 6.92
N ARG A 15 -4.67 15.61 8.04
CA ARG A 15 -5.48 14.39 8.22
C ARG A 15 -6.95 14.66 7.88
N LEU A 16 -7.27 14.81 6.60
CA LEU A 16 -8.66 15.09 6.21
C LEU A 16 -9.56 13.87 6.37
N GLY A 17 -9.00 12.65 6.31
CA GLY A 17 -9.73 11.43 6.58
C GLY A 17 -10.22 11.30 8.03
N ALA A 18 -9.72 12.15 8.95
CA ALA A 18 -10.12 12.13 10.36
C ALA A 18 -11.61 12.29 10.63
N ALA A 19 -12.34 12.92 9.69
CA ALA A 19 -13.77 13.11 9.82
C ALA A 19 -14.58 11.83 9.57
N GLU A 20 -14.00 10.83 8.90
CA GLU A 20 -14.72 9.66 8.37
C GLU A 20 -14.08 8.33 8.77
N LEU A 21 -12.78 8.34 9.06
CA LEU A 21 -12.01 7.15 9.40
C LEU A 21 -11.91 6.95 10.93
N SER A 22 -12.12 5.70 11.35
CA SER A 22 -12.10 5.30 12.76
C SER A 22 -10.72 5.41 13.42
N ASP A 23 -9.65 5.48 12.62
CA ASP A 23 -8.25 5.65 13.03
C ASP A 23 -7.81 7.14 13.10
N GLY A 24 -8.74 8.04 12.76
CA GLY A 24 -8.52 9.48 12.70
C GLY A 24 -7.82 9.94 11.42
N GLY A 25 -7.73 9.12 10.37
CA GLY A 25 -7.09 9.43 9.09
C GLY A 25 -5.60 9.75 9.21
N GLY A 26 -4.99 10.24 8.14
CA GLY A 26 -3.54 10.45 8.03
C GLY A 26 -2.87 9.42 7.11
N PRO A 27 -1.59 9.63 6.75
CA PRO A 27 -0.91 8.74 5.82
C PRO A 27 -0.85 7.31 6.37
N PHE A 28 -1.26 6.33 5.56
CA PHE A 28 -1.34 4.91 5.94
C PHE A 28 -2.13 4.68 7.24
N GLY A 29 -3.29 5.33 7.37
CA GLY A 29 -4.08 5.27 8.60
C GLY A 29 -3.35 5.86 9.81
N PHE A 30 -2.43 6.82 9.59
CA PHE A 30 -1.52 7.40 10.59
C PHE A 30 -0.52 6.41 11.23
N ASP A 31 -0.16 5.34 10.50
CA ASP A 31 0.92 4.43 10.87
C ASP A 31 2.27 4.82 10.21
N ILE A 32 3.13 5.48 10.99
CA ILE A 32 4.48 5.86 10.51
C ILE A 32 5.38 4.64 10.24
N THR A 33 5.04 3.48 10.79
CA THR A 33 5.84 2.26 10.56
C THR A 33 5.67 1.75 9.13
N THR A 34 4.45 1.85 8.58
CA THR A 34 4.20 1.62 7.15
C THR A 34 4.92 2.63 6.27
N ALA A 35 5.00 3.90 6.69
CA ALA A 35 5.78 4.89 5.94
C ALA A 35 7.29 4.57 5.90
N LEU A 36 7.86 4.02 6.99
CA LEU A 36 9.26 3.54 7.04
C LEU A 36 9.46 2.28 6.18
N GLU A 37 8.48 1.38 6.17
CA GLU A 37 8.49 0.20 5.28
C GLU A 37 8.49 0.63 3.81
N PHE A 38 7.67 1.61 3.44
CA PHE A 38 7.64 2.17 2.08
C PHE A 38 8.96 2.86 1.70
N ASP A 39 9.55 3.68 2.58
CA ASP A 39 10.86 4.32 2.33
C ASP A 39 11.93 3.25 2.04
N TYR A 40 11.96 2.18 2.82
CA TYR A 40 12.86 1.05 2.58
C TYR A 40 12.62 0.41 1.21
N LEU A 41 11.36 0.11 0.86
CA LEU A 41 11.04 -0.56 -0.40
C LEU A 41 11.40 0.32 -1.60
N ILE A 42 11.03 1.59 -1.57
CA ILE A 42 11.32 2.57 -2.63
C ILE A 42 12.83 2.67 -2.87
N GLU A 43 13.61 2.84 -1.80
CA GLU A 43 15.06 2.95 -1.92
C GLU A 43 15.71 1.64 -2.37
N ARG A 44 15.29 0.47 -1.86
CA ARG A 44 15.99 -0.79 -2.14
C ARG A 44 15.68 -1.35 -3.52
N TYR A 45 14.42 -1.26 -3.93
CA TYR A 45 13.98 -1.70 -5.24
C TYR A 45 14.15 -0.63 -6.32
N GLN A 46 14.59 0.58 -5.95
CA GLN A 46 14.76 1.71 -6.86
C GLN A 46 13.46 1.97 -7.64
N CYS A 47 12.35 2.03 -6.91
CA CYS A 47 11.04 2.22 -7.49
C CYS A 47 10.98 3.56 -8.23
N ASP A 48 10.34 3.57 -9.40
CA ASP A 48 10.23 4.74 -10.27
C ASP A 48 8.82 5.36 -10.29
N ALA A 49 7.85 4.70 -9.65
CA ALA A 49 6.52 5.20 -9.42
C ALA A 49 5.88 4.58 -8.18
N ILE A 50 4.81 5.20 -7.69
CA ILE A 50 3.89 4.64 -6.71
C ILE A 50 2.50 4.66 -7.32
N ILE A 51 1.84 3.50 -7.33
CA ILE A 51 0.47 3.32 -7.80
C ILE A 51 -0.38 2.94 -6.59
N GLU A 52 -1.21 3.86 -6.11
CA GLU A 52 -2.13 3.68 -5.00
C GLU A 52 -3.54 3.41 -5.51
N THR A 53 -4.28 2.52 -4.85
CA THR A 53 -5.69 2.26 -5.16
C THR A 53 -6.55 2.58 -3.93
N GLY A 54 -7.64 3.34 -4.11
CA GLY A 54 -8.49 3.77 -2.98
C GLY A 54 -7.98 5.04 -2.29
N CYS A 55 -7.99 6.18 -2.98
CA CYS A 55 -7.36 7.40 -2.45
C CYS A 55 -8.13 8.08 -1.30
N ASN A 56 -9.46 7.87 -1.18
CA ASN A 56 -10.28 8.46 -0.13
C ASN A 56 -10.03 9.98 0.02
N ALA A 57 -9.71 10.47 1.22
CA ALA A 57 -9.44 11.89 1.48
C ALA A 57 -8.06 12.36 1.01
N GLY A 58 -7.23 11.46 0.47
CA GLY A 58 -5.90 11.73 -0.09
C GLY A 58 -4.81 11.96 0.95
N ASP A 59 -4.98 11.49 2.19
CA ASP A 59 -3.97 11.67 3.23
C ASP A 59 -2.69 10.91 2.89
N THR A 60 -2.79 9.65 2.43
CA THR A 60 -1.63 8.89 1.96
C THR A 60 -1.07 9.45 0.66
N THR A 61 -1.92 9.78 -0.32
CA THR A 61 -1.50 10.39 -1.59
C THR A 61 -0.69 11.68 -1.39
N ASP A 62 -1.17 12.60 -0.54
CA ASP A 62 -0.50 13.88 -0.26
C ASP A 62 0.85 13.69 0.44
N TYR A 63 0.94 12.72 1.35
CA TYR A 63 2.23 12.33 1.93
C TYR A 63 3.20 11.81 0.88
N LEU A 64 2.79 10.83 0.07
CA LEU A 64 3.65 10.21 -0.94
C LEU A 64 4.15 11.25 -1.96
N ALA A 65 3.25 12.12 -2.44
CA ALA A 65 3.59 13.18 -3.37
C ALA A 65 4.63 14.17 -2.83
N ARG A 66 4.58 14.49 -1.53
CA ARG A 66 5.53 15.42 -0.89
C ARG A 66 6.85 14.74 -0.51
N ALA A 67 6.80 13.51 -0.01
CA ALA A 67 7.97 12.76 0.43
C ALA A 67 8.82 12.26 -0.74
N TYR A 68 8.22 12.03 -1.90
CA TYR A 68 8.88 11.47 -3.09
C TYR A 68 8.61 12.31 -4.36
N PRO A 69 9.06 13.57 -4.42
CA PRO A 69 8.78 14.48 -5.54
C PRO A 69 9.42 14.05 -6.88
N ASN A 70 10.29 13.05 -6.86
CA ASN A 70 10.97 12.52 -8.04
C ASN A 70 10.29 11.27 -8.61
N LEU A 71 9.26 10.73 -7.95
CA LEU A 71 8.51 9.56 -8.42
C LEU A 71 7.18 9.99 -9.04
N ALA A 72 6.69 9.25 -10.03
CA ALA A 72 5.31 9.42 -10.46
C ALA A 72 4.37 8.87 -9.37
N ILE A 73 3.40 9.66 -8.92
CA ILE A 73 2.37 9.23 -7.97
C ILE A 73 1.06 9.12 -8.72
N VAL A 74 0.57 7.90 -8.89
CA VAL A 74 -0.68 7.60 -9.57
C VAL A 74 -1.65 7.07 -8.52
N THR A 75 -2.87 7.60 -8.49
CA THR A 75 -3.90 7.13 -7.57
C THR A 75 -5.28 7.17 -8.21
N CYS A 76 -6.20 6.34 -7.70
CA CYS A 76 -7.59 6.37 -8.13
C CYS A 76 -8.58 6.19 -7.00
N ASP A 77 -9.82 6.56 -7.29
CA ASP A 77 -10.99 6.19 -6.52
C ASP A 77 -12.20 6.05 -7.47
N VAL A 78 -13.17 5.24 -7.07
CA VAL A 78 -14.42 5.06 -7.83
C VAL A 78 -15.43 6.18 -7.52
N VAL A 79 -15.27 6.88 -6.39
CA VAL A 79 -16.17 7.94 -5.93
C VAL A 79 -15.66 9.31 -6.33
N ASP A 80 -16.49 10.04 -7.10
CA ASP A 80 -16.21 11.40 -7.59
C ASP A 80 -15.73 12.35 -6.49
N ARG A 81 -16.38 12.30 -5.32
CA ARG A 81 -16.07 13.18 -4.20
C ARG A 81 -14.61 13.05 -3.74
N TYR A 82 -14.07 11.82 -3.70
CA TYR A 82 -12.70 11.56 -3.29
C TYR A 82 -11.72 12.00 -4.38
N VAL A 83 -11.99 11.66 -5.63
CA VAL A 83 -11.19 12.12 -6.78
C VAL A 83 -11.07 13.63 -6.81
N ASP A 84 -12.19 14.36 -6.72
CA ASP A 84 -12.24 15.83 -6.70
C ASP A 84 -11.44 16.41 -5.53
N LEU A 85 -11.55 15.80 -4.34
CA LEU A 85 -10.84 16.24 -3.15
C LEU A 85 -9.33 16.05 -3.32
N VAL A 86 -8.89 14.88 -3.77
CA VAL A 86 -7.47 14.58 -3.95
C VAL A 86 -6.87 15.41 -5.08
N GLN A 87 -7.60 15.63 -6.19
CA GLN A 87 -7.17 16.54 -7.26
C GLN A 87 -6.90 17.95 -6.76
N ARG A 88 -7.72 18.48 -5.85
CA ARG A 88 -7.47 19.80 -5.23
C ARG A 88 -6.26 19.80 -4.30
N ARG A 89 -5.96 18.68 -3.63
CA ARG A 89 -4.84 18.55 -2.68
C ARG A 89 -3.49 18.41 -3.37
N VAL A 90 -3.42 17.61 -4.43
CA VAL A 90 -2.14 17.24 -5.04
C VAL A 90 -2.03 17.60 -6.51
N GLY A 91 -3.14 17.87 -7.22
CA GLY A 91 -3.14 18.04 -8.69
C GLY A 91 -2.35 19.25 -9.22
N PHE A 92 -1.90 20.16 -8.37
CA PHE A 92 -0.94 21.21 -8.74
C PHE A 92 0.51 20.70 -8.79
N MET A 93 0.79 19.49 -8.28
CA MET A 93 2.08 18.84 -8.32
C MET A 93 2.22 18.04 -9.62
N PRO A 94 3.19 18.37 -10.50
CA PRO A 94 3.22 17.88 -11.88
C PRO A 94 3.51 16.37 -12.01
N HIS A 95 3.99 15.73 -10.94
CA HIS A 95 4.29 14.31 -10.87
C HIS A 95 3.12 13.47 -10.32
N THR A 96 1.96 14.08 -10.09
CA THR A 96 0.78 13.41 -9.52
C THR A 96 -0.33 13.23 -10.56
N TYR A 97 -0.98 12.07 -10.54
CA TYR A 97 -2.04 11.68 -11.45
C TYR A 97 -3.19 11.07 -10.65
N VAL A 98 -4.35 11.72 -10.66
CA VAL A 98 -5.52 11.33 -9.88
C VAL A 98 -6.66 11.03 -10.83
N GLU A 99 -7.12 9.79 -10.86
CA GLU A 99 -8.16 9.34 -11.81
C GLU A 99 -9.41 8.81 -11.11
N LYS A 100 -10.56 9.07 -11.73
CA LYS A 100 -11.77 8.32 -11.42
C LYS A 100 -11.76 7.02 -12.21
N ALA A 101 -11.49 5.91 -11.54
CA ALA A 101 -11.38 4.61 -12.18
C ALA A 101 -11.61 3.48 -11.18
N ASP A 102 -12.04 2.32 -11.69
CA ASP A 102 -11.83 1.05 -10.99
C ASP A 102 -10.33 0.76 -10.97
N SER A 103 -9.83 0.22 -9.87
CA SER A 103 -8.39 0.08 -9.67
C SER A 103 -7.69 -0.90 -10.62
N PRO A 104 -8.31 -2.02 -11.08
CA PRO A 104 -7.73 -2.83 -12.13
C PRO A 104 -7.55 -2.06 -13.44
N ASP A 105 -8.46 -1.14 -13.79
CA ASP A 105 -8.34 -0.32 -15.00
C ASP A 105 -7.17 0.67 -14.89
N LEU A 106 -6.98 1.27 -13.70
CA LEU A 106 -5.82 2.11 -13.42
C LEU A 106 -4.50 1.32 -13.57
N ILE A 107 -4.43 0.14 -12.94
CA ILE A 107 -3.23 -0.72 -13.01
C ILE A 107 -2.97 -1.12 -14.47
N ALA A 108 -3.98 -1.56 -15.22
CA ALA A 108 -3.84 -1.91 -16.63
C ALA A 108 -3.28 -0.75 -17.46
N LYS A 109 -3.68 0.49 -17.17
CA LYS A 109 -3.24 1.70 -17.88
C LYS A 109 -1.78 2.08 -17.59
N TYR A 110 -1.29 1.80 -16.39
CA TYR A 110 0.01 2.30 -15.90
C TYR A 110 1.09 1.22 -15.72
N ARG A 111 0.74 -0.06 -15.64
CA ARG A 111 1.67 -1.19 -15.39
C ARG A 111 2.88 -1.23 -16.32
N ASP A 112 2.71 -0.86 -17.59
CA ASP A 112 3.78 -0.91 -18.61
C ASP A 112 4.53 0.42 -18.77
N ARG A 113 4.15 1.46 -18.01
CA ARG A 113 4.81 2.79 -18.06
C ARG A 113 6.03 2.91 -17.17
N PHE A 114 6.15 2.01 -16.19
CA PHE A 114 7.17 2.07 -15.15
C PHE A 114 7.92 0.75 -15.09
N ARG A 115 9.21 0.82 -14.76
CA ARG A 115 10.09 -0.34 -14.68
C ARG A 115 9.86 -1.12 -13.38
N CYS A 116 9.70 -0.42 -12.26
CA CYS A 116 9.54 -1.01 -10.93
C CYS A 116 8.60 -0.16 -10.07
N PRO A 117 7.31 -0.09 -10.41
CA PRO A 117 6.35 0.61 -9.56
C PRO A 117 6.18 -0.08 -8.20
N LEU A 118 5.94 0.71 -7.16
CA LEU A 118 5.39 0.24 -5.89
C LEU A 118 3.86 0.36 -5.96
N TYR A 119 3.16 -0.77 -5.88
CA TYR A 119 1.71 -0.81 -5.78
C TYR A 119 1.28 -0.83 -4.32
N TYR A 120 0.39 0.09 -3.95
CA TYR A 120 -0.31 0.08 -2.67
C TYR A 120 -1.79 -0.19 -2.92
N LEU A 121 -2.23 -1.41 -2.62
CA LEU A 121 -3.57 -1.89 -2.89
C LEU A 121 -4.44 -1.71 -1.64
N ASP A 122 -5.32 -0.70 -1.65
CA ASP A 122 -6.11 -0.22 -0.51
C ASP A 122 -7.57 0.15 -0.91
N ALA A 123 -8.08 -0.51 -1.96
CA ALA A 123 -9.43 -0.26 -2.50
C ALA A 123 -10.47 -1.26 -1.95
N HIS A 124 -10.62 -1.36 -0.63
CA HIS A 124 -11.37 -2.45 0.03
C HIS A 124 -12.67 -2.03 0.75
N TRP A 125 -13.39 -1.03 0.24
CA TRP A 125 -14.55 -0.48 0.96
C TRP A 125 -15.92 -0.77 0.34
N TYR A 126 -15.96 -1.17 -0.92
CA TYR A 126 -17.21 -1.34 -1.67
C TYR A 126 -17.48 -2.82 -1.94
N GLU A 127 -18.71 -3.13 -2.36
CA GLU A 127 -19.18 -4.52 -2.56
C GLU A 127 -18.30 -5.35 -3.50
N SER A 128 -17.75 -4.74 -4.56
CA SER A 128 -16.80 -5.41 -5.44
C SER A 128 -15.38 -5.26 -4.90
N TRP A 129 -14.80 -6.37 -4.42
CA TRP A 129 -13.41 -6.43 -4.00
C TRP A 129 -12.47 -6.58 -5.22
N PRO A 130 -11.63 -5.59 -5.55
CA PRO A 130 -10.84 -5.64 -6.79
C PRO A 130 -9.55 -6.45 -6.67
N LEU A 131 -9.14 -6.86 -5.45
CA LEU A 131 -7.80 -7.39 -5.18
C LEU A 131 -7.36 -8.52 -6.10
N GLU A 132 -8.21 -9.52 -6.37
CA GLU A 132 -7.85 -10.61 -7.28
C GLU A 132 -7.57 -10.10 -8.71
N ARG A 133 -8.38 -9.16 -9.19
CA ARG A 133 -8.21 -8.53 -10.52
C ARG A 133 -6.97 -7.66 -10.56
N GLU A 134 -6.72 -6.85 -9.53
CA GLU A 134 -5.50 -6.05 -9.39
C GLU A 134 -4.25 -6.95 -9.41
N LEU A 135 -4.22 -7.98 -8.55
CA LEU A 135 -3.11 -8.92 -8.47
C LEU A 135 -2.87 -9.61 -9.79
N SER A 136 -3.91 -10.02 -10.53
CA SER A 136 -3.75 -10.67 -11.84
C SER A 136 -3.02 -9.81 -12.87
N LEU A 137 -3.10 -8.49 -12.76
CA LEU A 137 -2.48 -7.54 -13.71
C LEU A 137 -1.04 -7.20 -13.34
N ILE A 138 -0.60 -7.42 -12.11
CA ILE A 138 0.75 -7.06 -11.68
C ILE A 138 1.74 -8.18 -12.02
N ASP A 139 2.65 -7.92 -12.96
CA ASP A 139 3.72 -8.84 -13.40
C ASP A 139 5.12 -8.38 -13.00
N THR A 140 5.28 -7.11 -12.64
CA THR A 140 6.55 -6.53 -12.20
C THR A 140 6.31 -5.43 -11.18
N GLY A 141 7.17 -5.35 -10.17
CA GLY A 141 7.19 -4.27 -9.17
C GLY A 141 7.20 -4.80 -7.74
N VAL A 142 6.93 -3.90 -6.80
CA VAL A 142 6.77 -4.22 -5.37
C VAL A 142 5.31 -3.99 -5.01
N VAL A 143 4.69 -4.91 -4.30
CA VAL A 143 3.28 -4.82 -3.92
C VAL A 143 3.16 -4.77 -2.41
N CYS A 144 2.31 -3.87 -1.92
CA CYS A 144 1.79 -3.80 -0.56
C CYS A 144 0.26 -3.94 -0.62
N VAL A 145 -0.30 -4.95 0.04
CA VAL A 145 -1.74 -5.13 0.20
C VAL A 145 -2.14 -4.65 1.60
N ASP A 146 -3.12 -3.75 1.67
CA ASP A 146 -3.66 -3.27 2.95
C ASP A 146 -4.65 -4.24 3.59
N ASP A 147 -4.89 -4.04 4.89
CA ASP A 147 -5.85 -4.78 5.71
C ASP A 147 -5.78 -6.29 5.50
N PHE A 148 -4.55 -6.80 5.50
CA PHE A 148 -4.20 -8.20 5.31
C PHE A 148 -4.11 -8.95 6.65
N ASN A 149 -4.66 -10.16 6.70
CA ASN A 149 -4.60 -11.04 7.86
C ASN A 149 -3.19 -11.58 8.07
N ILE A 150 -2.45 -10.96 8.98
CA ILE A 150 -1.10 -11.39 9.38
C ILE A 150 -1.09 -12.41 10.53
N GLY A 151 -2.27 -12.88 10.96
CA GLY A 151 -2.43 -13.85 12.05
C GLY A 151 -2.12 -13.30 13.45
N ASN A 152 -2.11 -11.97 13.63
CA ASN A 152 -1.88 -11.33 14.93
C ASN A 152 -3.16 -10.61 15.39
N PRO A 153 -3.69 -10.90 16.59
CA PRO A 153 -4.98 -10.38 17.07
C PRO A 153 -5.02 -8.86 17.28
N ARG A 154 -3.86 -8.18 17.22
CA ARG A 154 -3.80 -6.71 17.32
C ARG A 154 -4.16 -6.01 16.01
N PHE A 155 -4.15 -6.72 14.89
CA PHE A 155 -4.31 -6.16 13.55
C PHE A 155 -5.66 -6.61 12.97
N GLY A 156 -6.44 -5.63 12.52
CA GLY A 156 -7.61 -5.87 11.70
C GLY A 156 -7.21 -6.26 10.28
N PHE A 157 -8.19 -6.83 9.58
CA PHE A 157 -8.08 -7.19 8.18
C PHE A 157 -9.47 -7.26 7.56
N ASP A 158 -9.54 -7.16 6.23
CA ASP A 158 -10.80 -7.23 5.50
C ASP A 158 -11.26 -8.66 5.27
N LYS A 159 -12.59 -8.83 5.27
CA LYS A 159 -13.23 -10.09 4.89
C LYS A 159 -14.41 -9.78 3.97
N TYR A 160 -14.40 -10.43 2.81
CA TYR A 160 -15.44 -10.33 1.80
C TYR A 160 -16.10 -11.69 1.61
N ASP A 161 -17.40 -11.76 1.89
CA ASP A 161 -18.13 -13.02 2.04
C ASP A 161 -17.40 -13.97 2.98
N GLU A 162 -16.94 -15.14 2.51
CA GLU A 162 -16.15 -16.11 3.28
C GLU A 162 -14.65 -16.03 3.00
N VAL A 163 -14.20 -15.04 2.24
CA VAL A 163 -12.80 -14.88 1.84
C VAL A 163 -12.16 -13.76 2.63
N GLU A 164 -11.13 -14.12 3.41
CA GLU A 164 -10.29 -13.13 4.12
C GLU A 164 -9.27 -12.51 3.16
N CYS A 165 -9.01 -11.21 3.30
CA CYS A 165 -7.79 -10.59 2.79
C CYS A 165 -6.62 -11.20 3.56
N GLY A 166 -6.01 -12.24 3.01
CA GLY A 166 -5.09 -13.07 3.78
C GLY A 166 -4.35 -14.10 2.95
N PRO A 167 -3.60 -15.01 3.59
CA PRO A 167 -2.71 -15.95 2.90
C PRO A 167 -3.43 -16.82 1.87
N GLY A 168 -4.69 -17.19 2.15
CA GLY A 168 -5.51 -17.98 1.22
C GLY A 168 -5.78 -17.26 -0.11
N MET A 169 -5.94 -15.93 -0.11
CA MET A 169 -6.09 -15.14 -1.34
C MET A 169 -4.83 -15.22 -2.21
N LEU A 170 -3.65 -15.06 -1.59
CA LEU A 170 -2.38 -15.16 -2.30
C LEU A 170 -2.12 -16.57 -2.86
N GLY A 171 -2.72 -17.60 -2.26
CA GLY A 171 -2.64 -18.99 -2.74
C GLY A 171 -3.11 -19.18 -4.18
N ARG A 172 -4.07 -18.36 -4.64
CA ARG A 172 -4.55 -18.34 -6.05
C ARG A 172 -3.45 -17.92 -7.03
N PHE A 173 -2.41 -17.27 -6.53
CA PHE A 173 -1.28 -16.74 -7.29
C PHE A 173 0.06 -17.37 -6.90
N ILE A 174 0.08 -18.56 -6.29
CA ILE A 174 1.29 -19.18 -5.73
C ILE A 174 2.47 -19.27 -6.71
N GLU A 175 2.22 -19.54 -7.99
CA GLU A 175 3.27 -19.59 -9.02
C GLU A 175 3.95 -18.23 -9.23
N LYS A 176 3.19 -17.15 -9.05
CA LYS A 176 3.67 -15.76 -9.15
C LYS A 176 4.21 -15.23 -7.82
N ILE A 177 3.59 -15.64 -6.71
CA ILE A 177 3.86 -15.18 -5.36
C ILE A 177 4.16 -16.42 -4.49
N PRO A 178 5.33 -17.06 -4.63
CA PRO A 178 5.65 -18.29 -3.89
C PRO A 178 5.93 -18.04 -2.40
N HIS A 179 6.32 -16.80 -2.07
CA HIS A 179 6.49 -16.33 -0.71
C HIS A 179 6.00 -14.89 -0.62
N TYR A 180 5.58 -14.50 0.57
CA TYR A 180 5.18 -13.14 0.90
C TYR A 180 5.76 -12.77 2.25
N TYR A 181 5.69 -11.49 2.56
CA TYR A 181 6.12 -10.92 3.81
C TYR A 181 4.94 -10.21 4.47
N THR A 182 4.95 -10.10 5.78
CA THR A 182 4.06 -9.19 6.49
C THR A 182 4.86 -8.12 7.19
N ASN A 183 4.22 -7.01 7.57
CA ASN A 183 4.78 -6.15 8.61
C ASN A 183 5.05 -7.00 9.87
N ASN A 184 6.15 -6.73 10.57
CA ASN A 184 6.59 -7.50 11.72
C ASN A 184 6.08 -6.84 13.02
N PRO A 185 5.13 -7.47 13.75
CA PRO A 185 4.57 -6.90 14.98
C PRO A 185 5.60 -6.65 16.07
N GLU A 186 6.70 -7.41 16.06
CA GLU A 186 7.76 -7.37 17.08
C GLU A 186 8.95 -6.49 16.65
N ALA A 187 8.89 -5.88 15.47
CA ALA A 187 9.97 -5.02 15.00
C ALA A 187 10.04 -3.71 15.80
N GLN A 188 11.28 -3.33 16.13
CA GLN A 188 11.61 -2.00 16.62
C GLN A 188 11.87 -1.08 15.42
N TYR A 189 11.08 -0.01 15.33
CA TYR A 189 11.20 1.03 14.31
C TYR A 189 11.93 2.24 14.88
N GLU A 190 12.57 3.05 14.03
CA GLU A 190 13.30 4.23 14.51
C GLU A 190 12.38 5.33 15.03
N LEU A 191 11.13 5.38 14.55
CA LEU A 191 10.15 6.41 14.90
C LEU A 191 8.98 5.80 15.68
N PRO A 192 8.48 6.49 16.73
CA PRO A 192 7.34 6.00 17.50
C PRO A 192 6.05 6.15 16.69
N CYS A 193 5.18 5.14 16.71
CA CYS A 193 3.81 5.31 16.22
C CYS A 193 3.01 6.09 17.28
N LEU A 194 2.41 7.22 16.88
CA LEU A 194 1.66 8.10 17.78
C LEU A 194 0.17 7.71 17.90
N GLN A 195 -0.25 6.63 17.25
CA GLN A 195 -1.58 6.05 17.45
C GLN A 195 -1.59 5.14 18.68
N GLY A 196 -2.79 4.89 19.22
CA GLY A 196 -3.01 3.95 20.32
C GLY A 196 -2.67 2.48 19.99
N GLY A 197 -2.32 2.17 18.73
CA GLY A 197 -1.88 0.87 18.26
C GLY A 197 -1.84 0.83 16.74
N ARG A 198 -1.05 -0.09 16.17
CA ARG A 198 -1.06 -0.40 14.73
C ARG A 198 -2.35 -1.15 14.40
N ARG A 199 -3.06 -0.75 13.35
CA ARG A 199 -4.43 -1.25 13.09
C ARG A 199 -4.54 -2.17 11.89
N GLY A 200 -3.87 -1.87 10.78
CA GLY A 200 -3.92 -2.68 9.56
C GLY A 200 -2.73 -3.63 9.44
N GLY A 201 -2.99 -4.93 9.25
CA GLY A 201 -1.96 -5.86 8.81
C GLY A 201 -1.63 -5.63 7.34
N LYS A 202 -0.39 -5.88 6.92
CA LYS A 202 0.03 -5.65 5.53
C LYS A 202 0.71 -6.89 4.98
N ALA A 203 0.49 -7.18 3.70
CA ALA A 203 1.32 -8.14 2.97
C ALA A 203 2.21 -7.43 1.95
N TYR A 204 3.45 -7.90 1.82
CA TYR A 204 4.44 -7.40 0.88
C TYR A 204 5.03 -8.53 0.05
N PHE A 205 5.26 -8.27 -1.22
CA PHE A 205 6.01 -9.16 -2.10
C PHE A 205 6.54 -8.40 -3.30
N ALA A 206 7.61 -8.92 -3.90
CA ALA A 206 8.18 -8.38 -5.12
C ALA A 206 7.92 -9.36 -6.28
N VAL A 207 7.38 -8.87 -7.39
CA VAL A 207 7.11 -9.66 -8.59
C VAL A 207 8.07 -9.20 -9.69
N GLY A 208 8.66 -10.17 -10.42
CA GLY A 208 9.57 -9.86 -11.52
C GLY A 208 10.88 -9.17 -11.10
N GLN A 209 11.23 -9.16 -9.81
CA GLN A 209 12.44 -8.54 -9.29
C GLN A 209 13.57 -9.55 -9.09
N ALA A 210 14.80 -9.18 -9.44
CA ALA A 210 15.96 -10.07 -9.36
C ALA A 210 16.43 -10.35 -7.92
N HIS A 211 16.10 -9.48 -6.98
CA HIS A 211 16.57 -9.54 -5.61
C HIS A 211 15.40 -9.47 -4.62
N ASP A 212 15.45 -10.35 -3.61
CA ASP A 212 14.58 -10.28 -2.45
C ASP A 212 15.25 -9.43 -1.38
N HIS A 213 14.93 -8.14 -1.36
CA HIS A 213 15.45 -7.22 -0.34
C HIS A 213 14.72 -7.36 1.00
N LEU A 214 13.53 -7.98 1.04
CA LEU A 214 12.75 -8.11 2.27
C LEU A 214 13.30 -9.19 3.22
N GLN A 215 13.92 -10.26 2.68
CA GLN A 215 14.29 -11.49 3.40
C GLN A 215 15.02 -11.30 4.74
N ASN A 216 15.84 -10.26 4.86
CA ASN A 216 16.69 -10.04 6.05
C ASN A 216 16.42 -8.71 6.74
N HIS A 217 15.38 -7.99 6.34
CA HIS A 217 15.08 -6.70 6.94
C HIS A 217 14.09 -6.87 8.09
N ARG A 218 14.39 -6.25 9.24
CA ARG A 218 13.66 -6.47 10.50
C ARG A 218 12.17 -6.11 10.44
N TYR A 219 11.77 -5.23 9.52
CA TYR A 219 10.36 -4.83 9.35
C TYR A 219 9.49 -5.91 8.75
N PHE A 220 10.08 -6.88 8.09
CA PHE A 220 9.34 -7.85 7.30
C PHE A 220 9.50 -9.25 7.90
N LYS A 221 8.39 -9.94 8.07
CA LYS A 221 8.36 -11.35 8.48
C LYS A 221 7.95 -12.21 7.30
N ARG A 222 8.80 -13.17 6.94
CA ARG A 222 8.61 -14.03 5.77
C ARG A 222 7.64 -15.18 6.03
N TYR A 223 6.85 -15.51 5.01
CA TYR A 223 5.94 -16.64 4.98
C TYR A 223 5.97 -17.34 3.61
N GLN A 224 5.61 -18.61 3.58
CA GLN A 224 5.32 -19.33 2.34
C GLN A 224 3.86 -19.12 1.98
N THR A 225 3.60 -18.91 0.69
CA THR A 225 2.22 -18.82 0.20
C THR A 225 1.57 -20.19 0.26
N PRO A 226 0.40 -20.34 0.89
CA PRO A 226 -0.28 -21.64 0.98
C PRO A 226 -0.77 -22.06 -0.40
N ARG A 227 -0.77 -23.37 -0.68
CA ARG A 227 -1.48 -23.91 -1.84
C ARG A 227 -2.98 -23.81 -1.58
N THR A 228 -3.74 -23.25 -2.51
CA THR A 228 -5.20 -23.32 -2.46
C THR A 228 -5.61 -24.80 -2.50
N PRO A 229 -6.50 -25.27 -1.62
CA PRO A 229 -7.15 -26.55 -1.81
C PRO A 229 -7.83 -26.53 -3.18
N GLY A 230 -7.50 -27.51 -4.03
CA GLY A 230 -8.11 -27.66 -5.35
C GLY A 230 -9.58 -28.08 -5.28
#